data_AF-D3Q903-F1
#
_entry.id   AF-D3Q903-F1
#
_cell.length_a   1.000
_cell.length_b   1.000
_cell.length_c   1.000
_cell.angle_alpha   90.00
_cell.angle_beta   90.00
_cell.angle_gamma   90.00
#
_symmetry.space_group_name_H-M   'P 1'
#
loop_
_entity.id
_entity.type
_entity.pdbx_description
1 polymer ?
#
loop_
_entity_poly.entity_id
_entity_poly.type
_entity_poly.pdbx_seq_one_letter_code
_entity_poly.pdbx_strand_id
1 'polypeptide(L)'
;MPLLEKVRRIQASANSPSGAVTAKLAASKGILVALDRPIAAGLTERALGEEVTAALTTSLTTRTKQLHAVHATAFAAEPNGQG
;
A
#
# COMPACT_ATOMS: atom_id res chain seq x y z
N MET A 1 -14.58 -4.74 16.70
CA MET A 1 -13.53 -5.48 15.94
C MET A 1 -12.17 -5.20 16.56
N PRO A 2 -11.40 -6.24 16.93
CA PRO A 2 -10.10 -6.05 17.57
C PRO A 2 -9.13 -5.33 16.64
N LEU A 3 -8.24 -4.49 17.18
CA LEU A 3 -7.27 -3.69 16.43
C LEU A 3 -6.45 -4.52 15.44
N LEU A 4 -6.07 -5.73 15.85
CA LEU A 4 -5.35 -6.70 15.03
C LEU A 4 -6.10 -7.06 13.73
N GLU A 5 -7.43 -7.18 13.80
CA GLU A 5 -8.26 -7.49 12.63
C GLU A 5 -8.42 -6.27 11.71
N LYS A 6 -8.41 -5.05 12.25
CA LYS A 6 -8.34 -3.82 11.43
C LYS A 6 -7.03 -3.76 10.67
N VAL A 7 -5.90 -4.00 11.34
CA VAL A 7 -4.56 -4.00 10.73
C VAL A 7 -4.41 -5.09 9.66
N ARG A 8 -4.89 -6.32 9.93
CA ARG A 8 -4.83 -7.44 8.96
C ARG A 8 -5.61 -7.19 7.67
N ARG A 9 -6.64 -6.36 7.71
CA ARG A 9 -7.45 -6.00 6.53
C ARG A 9 -6.89 -4.84 5.73
N ILE A 10 -5.83 -4.17 6.19
CA ILE A 10 -5.18 -3.11 5.43
C ILE A 10 -4.53 -3.73 4.19
N GLN A 11 -5.02 -3.29 3.04
CA GLN A 11 -4.44 -3.55 1.73
C GLN A 11 -4.23 -2.21 1.04
N ALA A 12 -3.11 -2.08 0.36
CA ALA A 12 -2.82 -0.95 -0.51
C ALA A 12 -2.51 -1.46 -1.91
N SER A 13 -2.98 -0.74 -2.91
CA SER A 13 -2.66 -0.98 -4.30
C SER A 13 -2.42 0.37 -4.96
N ALA A 14 -1.36 0.47 -5.74
CA ALA A 14 -1.08 1.65 -6.53
C ALA A 14 -0.55 1.27 -7.90
N ASN A 15 -0.88 2.10 -8.87
CA ASN A 15 -0.38 2.00 -10.22
C ASN A 15 0.82 2.93 -10.36
N SER A 16 1.76 2.55 -11.22
CA SER A 16 2.81 3.44 -11.67
C SER A 16 2.20 4.56 -12.53
N PRO A 17 2.90 5.70 -12.70
CA PRO A 17 2.40 6.85 -13.46
C PRO A 17 1.90 6.52 -14.87
N SER A 18 2.57 5.60 -15.59
CA SER A 18 2.13 5.18 -16.93
C SER A 18 1.04 4.09 -16.92
N GLY A 19 0.74 3.51 -15.76
CA GLY A 19 -0.15 2.35 -15.63
C GLY A 19 0.50 1.00 -15.97
N ALA A 20 1.78 0.98 -16.39
CA ALA A 20 2.48 -0.25 -16.76
C ALA A 20 2.67 -1.24 -15.60
N VAL A 21 2.70 -0.75 -14.36
CA VAL A 21 2.93 -1.57 -13.17
C VAL A 21 1.85 -1.31 -12.13
N THR A 22 1.32 -2.37 -11.53
CA THR A 22 0.47 -2.29 -10.35
C THR A 22 1.14 -3.02 -9.18
N ALA A 23 1.36 -2.31 -8.08
CA ALA A 23 1.93 -2.87 -6.87
C ALA A 23 0.85 -3.01 -5.78
N LYS A 24 0.61 -4.24 -5.34
CA LYS A 24 -0.34 -4.57 -4.27
C LYS A 24 0.39 -5.06 -3.02
N LEU A 25 0.12 -4.41 -1.90
CA LEU A 25 0.64 -4.76 -0.59
C LEU A 25 -0.49 -5.26 0.31
N ALA A 26 -0.35 -6.47 0.81
CA ALA A 26 -1.27 -7.05 1.79
C ALA A 26 -0.51 -7.46 3.06
N ALA A 27 -1.07 -7.12 4.22
CA ALA A 27 -0.42 -7.33 5.52
C ALA A 27 0.03 -8.78 5.78
N SER A 28 -0.64 -9.77 5.18
CA SER A 28 -0.34 -11.20 5.39
C SER A 28 0.28 -11.91 4.19
N LYS A 29 0.44 -11.25 3.03
CA LYS A 29 0.90 -11.91 1.79
C LYS A 29 2.15 -11.27 1.16
N GLY A 30 2.72 -10.24 1.78
CA GLY A 30 3.86 -9.53 1.24
C GLY A 30 3.48 -8.58 0.09
N ILE A 31 4.43 -8.35 -0.81
CA ILE A 31 4.30 -7.46 -1.98
C ILE A 31 4.02 -8.32 -3.22
N LEU A 32 2.95 -8.01 -3.94
CA LEU A 32 2.66 -8.53 -5.27
C LEU A 32 2.82 -7.41 -6.29
N VAL A 33 3.69 -7.61 -7.28
CA VAL A 33 3.88 -6.70 -8.40
C VAL A 33 3.30 -7.35 -9.66
N ALA A 34 2.32 -6.70 -10.27
CA ALA A 34 1.72 -7.10 -11.53
C ALA A 34 2.17 -6.15 -12.64
N LEU A 35 2.55 -6.71 -13.78
CA LEU A 35 2.96 -5.96 -14.96
C LEU A 35 1.83 -6.00 -15.99
N ASP A 36 1.44 -4.84 -16.48
CA ASP A 36 0.59 -4.74 -17.65
C ASP A 36 1.46 -4.95 -18.89
N ARG A 37 1.47 -6.19 -19.39
CA ARG A 37 2.36 -6.65 -20.48
C ARG A 37 2.33 -5.77 -21.74
N PRO A 38 1.18 -5.32 -22.28
CA PRO A 38 1.18 -4.51 -23.49
C PRO A 38 1.81 -3.13 -23.30
N ILE A 39 1.64 -2.49 -22.13
CA ILE A 39 2.27 -1.19 -21.84
C ILE A 39 3.75 -1.38 -21.47
N ALA A 40 4.06 -2.39 -20.65
CA ALA A 40 5.43 -2.69 -20.22
C ALA A 40 6.35 -3.15 -21.36
N ALA A 41 5.81 -3.77 -22.43
CA ALA A 41 6.59 -4.20 -23.59
C ALA A 41 7.21 -3.04 -24.39
N GLY A 42 6.66 -1.82 -24.26
CA GLY A 42 7.22 -0.61 -24.87
C GLY A 42 8.29 0.09 -24.02
N LEU A 43 8.55 -0.38 -22.79
CA LEU A 43 9.48 0.25 -21.87
C LEU A 43 10.88 -0.38 -21.97
N THR A 44 11.90 0.47 -21.82
CA THR A 44 13.26 -0.01 -21.54
C THR A 44 13.31 -0.62 -20.14
N GLU A 45 14.28 -1.50 -19.85
CA GLU A 45 14.46 -2.08 -18.51
C GLU A 45 14.61 -1.00 -17.42
N ARG A 46 15.29 0.10 -17.74
CA ARG A 46 15.43 1.25 -16.85
C ARG A 46 14.07 1.89 -16.55
N ALA A 47 13.28 2.20 -17.58
CA ALA A 47 11.98 2.81 -17.41
C ALA A 47 11.00 1.88 -16.67
N LEU A 48 11.08 0.58 -16.93
CA LEU A 48 10.31 -0.42 -16.17
C LEU A 48 10.72 -0.42 -14.68
N GLY A 49 12.01 -0.33 -14.38
CA GLY A 49 12.51 -0.21 -13.00
C GLY A 49 12.01 1.05 -12.28
N GLU A 50 11.93 2.18 -12.99
CA GLU A 50 11.36 3.43 -12.47
C GLU A 50 9.87 3.29 -12.16
N GLU A 51 9.10 2.66 -13.07
CA GLU A 51 7.67 2.42 -12.89
C GLU A 51 7.38 1.47 -11.71
N VAL A 52 8.16 0.39 -11.57
CA VAL A 52 8.06 -0.52 -10.42
C VAL A 52 8.33 0.22 -9.12
N THR A 53 9.39 1.04 -9.09
CA THR A 53 9.76 1.83 -7.90
C THR A 53 8.66 2.83 -7.53
N ALA A 54 8.08 3.51 -8.52
CA ALA A 54 7.00 4.47 -8.31
C ALA A 54 5.73 3.81 -7.76
N ALA A 55 5.30 2.68 -8.35
CA ALA A 55 4.13 1.93 -7.88
C ALA A 55 4.32 1.42 -6.44
N LEU A 56 5.50 0.86 -6.14
CA LEU A 56 5.81 0.36 -4.80
C LEU A 56 5.83 1.47 -3.75
N THR A 57 6.51 2.58 -4.05
CA THR A 57 6.61 3.73 -3.14
C THR A 57 5.23 4.30 -2.80
N THR A 58 4.37 4.43 -3.81
CA THR A 58 3.01 4.94 -3.64
C THR A 58 2.14 3.99 -2.81
N SER A 59 2.24 2.69 -3.09
CA SER A 59 1.48 1.65 -2.38
C SER A 59 1.94 1.54 -0.91
N LEU A 60 3.24 1.61 -0.65
CA LEU A 60 3.81 1.68 0.71
C LEU A 60 3.33 2.93 1.46
N THR A 61 3.41 4.10 0.84
CA THR A 61 2.98 5.36 1.45
C THR A 61 1.49 5.31 1.84
N THR A 62 0.65 4.79 0.94
CA THR A 62 -0.78 4.59 1.20
C THR A 62 -1.01 3.65 2.38
N ARG A 63 -0.29 2.52 2.42
CA ARG A 63 -0.39 1.56 3.52
C ARG A 63 0.03 2.18 4.87
N THR A 64 1.11 2.95 4.89
CA THR A 64 1.58 3.64 6.11
C THR A 64 0.53 4.63 6.61
N LYS A 65 -0.09 5.42 5.71
CA LYS A 65 -1.18 6.33 6.08
C LYS A 65 -2.38 5.59 6.68
N GLN A 66 -2.77 4.45 6.09
CA GLN A 66 -3.85 3.62 6.62
C GLN A 66 -3.52 3.02 7.98
N LEU A 67 -2.28 2.59 8.21
CA LEU A 67 -1.82 2.11 9.51
C LEU A 67 -1.87 3.22 10.56
N HIS A 68 -1.39 4.43 10.23
CA HIS A 68 -1.47 5.59 11.11
C HIS A 68 -2.92 5.97 11.44
N ALA A 69 -3.83 5.90 10.48
CA ALA A 69 -5.25 6.15 10.71
C ALA A 69 -5.87 5.12 11.67
N VAL A 70 -5.57 3.82 11.48
CA VAL A 70 -6.03 2.76 12.39
C VAL A 70 -5.47 2.97 13.80
N HIS A 71 -4.19 3.33 13.92
CA HIS A 71 -3.57 3.69 15.19
C HIS A 71 -4.29 4.87 15.85
N ALA A 72 -4.47 5.99 15.15
CA ALA A 72 -5.16 7.17 15.68
C ALA A 72 -6.59 6.86 16.18
N THR A 73 -7.35 6.03 15.46
CA THR A 73 -8.70 5.61 15.90
C THR A 73 -8.71 4.66 17.09
N ALA A 74 -7.59 3.99 17.38
CA ALA A 74 -7.48 3.12 18.54
C ALA A 74 -7.30 3.92 19.84
N PHE A 75 -6.56 5.04 19.77
CA PHE A 75 -6.29 5.91 20.93
C PHE A 75 -7.34 7.00 21.12
N ALA A 76 -8.08 7.39 20.08
CA ALA A 76 -9.22 8.31 20.22
C ALA A 76 -10.45 7.68 20.94
N ALA A 77 -10.44 6.36 21.16
CA ALA A 77 -11.52 5.62 21.80
C ALA A 77 -11.31 5.40 23.32
N GLU A 78 -10.33 6.05 23.94
CA GLU A 78 -10.23 6.15 25.40
C GLU A 78 -11.04 7.37 25.88
N PRO A 79 -12.28 7.21 26.39
CA PRO A 79 -12.94 8.29 27.12
C PRO A 79 -12.23 8.47 28.46
N ASN A 80 -11.85 9.71 28.77
CA ASN A 80 -11.60 10.27 30.11
C ASN A 80 -11.47 9.27 31.27
N GLY A 81 -10.24 9.05 31.73
CA GLY A 81 -9.99 8.21 32.90
C GLY A 81 -8.63 8.51 33.55
N GLN A 82 -8.35 9.78 33.84
CA GLN A 82 -7.40 10.11 34.91
C GLN A 82 -8.23 10.49 36.14
N GLY A 83 -8.27 9.55 37.10
CA GLY A 83 -8.72 9.79 38.47
C GLY A 83 -7.65 10.44 39.33
#